data_AF-A0A1I5L1Q2-F1
#
_entry.id   AF-A0A1I5L1Q2-F1
#
_cell.length_a   1.000
_cell.length_b   1.000
_cell.length_c   1.000
_cell.angle_alpha   90.00
_cell.angle_beta   90.00
_cell.angle_gamma   90.00
#
_symmetry.space_group_name_H-M   'P 1'
#
loop_
_entity.id
_entity.type
_entity.pdbx_description
1 polymer ?
#
loop_
_entity_poly.entity_id
_entity_poly.type
_entity_poly.pdbx_seq_one_letter_code
_entity_poly.pdbx_strand_id
1 'polypeptide(L)'
;MKMDEFKDTIGASRREIENWLNRVDPFLSTFEPTRRGIPREYTKENVIELAFIAAFIRAGLELQSASAYARTMLRHYRNKEVRAWVAFPAGDAASSKATDDISGTDFAALAARSDRSAVTVIHVSAVFEKIERLFARAA
;
A
#
# COMPACT_ATOMS: atom_id res chain seq x y z
N MET A 1 -15.54 -0.76 -9.29
CA MET A 1 -14.44 -0.82 -10.26
C MET A 1 -13.93 -2.25 -10.34
N LYS A 2 -13.70 -2.78 -11.53
CA LYS A 2 -13.21 -4.13 -11.79
C LYS A 2 -11.69 -4.16 -11.73
N MET A 3 -11.12 -5.35 -11.45
CA MET A 3 -9.67 -5.52 -11.30
C MET A 3 -8.85 -5.06 -12.50
N ASP A 4 -9.30 -5.38 -13.70
CA ASP A 4 -8.58 -5.01 -14.93
C ASP A 4 -8.49 -3.49 -15.15
N GLU A 5 -9.28 -2.69 -14.44
CA GLU A 5 -9.26 -1.23 -14.53
C GLU A 5 -8.19 -0.58 -13.63
N PHE A 6 -7.69 -1.28 -12.61
CA PHE A 6 -6.74 -0.70 -11.64
C PHE A 6 -5.43 -1.46 -11.46
N LYS A 7 -5.34 -2.74 -11.86
CA LYS A 7 -4.17 -3.59 -11.59
C LYS A 7 -2.84 -2.96 -12.04
N ASP A 8 -2.84 -2.34 -13.22
CA ASP A 8 -1.66 -1.68 -13.80
C ASP A 8 -1.33 -0.37 -13.05
N THR A 9 -2.36 0.33 -12.56
CA THR A 9 -2.21 1.53 -11.73
C THR A 9 -1.48 1.22 -10.43
N ILE A 10 -1.82 0.10 -9.77
CA ILE A 10 -1.19 -0.28 -8.50
C ILE A 10 0.10 -1.08 -8.70
N GLY A 11 0.41 -1.47 -9.93
CA GLY A 11 1.61 -2.23 -10.28
C GLY A 11 1.58 -3.66 -9.73
N ALA A 12 0.41 -4.29 -9.74
CA ALA A 12 0.22 -5.67 -9.29
C ALA A 12 -0.51 -6.48 -10.36
N SER A 13 -0.06 -7.70 -10.60
CA SER A 13 -0.75 -8.63 -11.51
C SER A 13 -2.03 -9.17 -10.89
N ARG A 14 -2.97 -9.61 -11.74
CA ARG A 14 -4.19 -10.30 -11.30
C ARG A 14 -3.89 -11.48 -10.38
N ARG A 15 -2.88 -12.27 -10.72
CA ARG A 15 -2.47 -13.44 -9.93
C ARG A 15 -1.99 -13.04 -8.53
N GLU A 16 -1.22 -11.96 -8.42
CA GLU A 16 -0.77 -11.46 -7.12
C GLU A 16 -1.94 -10.98 -6.26
N ILE A 17 -2.84 -10.20 -6.83
CA ILE A 17 -4.02 -9.68 -6.12
C ILE A 17 -4.87 -10.85 -5.60
N GLU A 18 -5.22 -11.83 -6.45
CA GLU A 18 -5.98 -13.01 -6.02
C GLU A 18 -5.22 -13.82 -4.96
N ASN A 19 -3.91 -13.98 -5.10
CA ASN A 19 -3.10 -14.65 -4.08
C ASN A 19 -3.13 -13.92 -2.74
N TRP A 20 -3.10 -12.58 -2.73
CA TRP A 20 -3.18 -11.80 -1.50
C TRP A 20 -4.56 -11.94 -0.86
N LEU A 21 -5.63 -11.84 -1.66
CA LEU A 21 -7.01 -12.00 -1.20
C LEU A 21 -7.27 -13.37 -0.55
N ASN A 22 -6.56 -14.41 -0.98
CA ASN A 22 -6.69 -15.76 -0.44
C ASN A 22 -5.78 -16.05 0.77
N ARG A 23 -4.73 -15.24 1.00
CA ARG A 23 -3.67 -15.53 2.00
C ARG A 23 -3.57 -14.50 3.12
N VAL A 24 -4.06 -13.29 2.88
CA VAL A 24 -4.01 -12.20 3.84
C VAL A 24 -5.34 -12.16 4.57
N ASP A 25 -5.28 -12.34 5.88
CA ASP A 25 -6.40 -12.15 6.78
C ASP A 25 -5.87 -11.48 8.07
N PRO A 26 -6.45 -10.36 8.55
CA PRO A 26 -7.56 -9.61 7.97
C PRO A 26 -7.12 -8.42 7.12
N PHE A 27 -7.80 -8.20 6.00
CA PHE A 27 -7.89 -6.89 5.34
C PHE A 27 -8.75 -5.93 6.19
N LEU A 28 -8.47 -4.64 6.15
CA LEU A 28 -9.30 -3.63 6.81
C LEU A 28 -10.48 -3.19 5.93
N SER A 29 -10.32 -3.20 4.61
CA SER A 29 -11.43 -2.97 3.68
C SER A 29 -12.24 -4.26 3.47
N THR A 30 -13.56 -4.13 3.36
CA THR A 30 -14.42 -5.27 3.06
C THR A 30 -14.41 -5.53 1.55
N PHE A 31 -14.13 -6.78 1.16
CA PHE A 31 -14.20 -7.22 -0.23
C PHE A 31 -15.50 -7.99 -0.47
N GLU A 32 -16.17 -7.73 -1.59
CA GLU A 32 -17.29 -8.56 -1.98
C GLU A 32 -16.84 -10.00 -2.28
N PRO A 33 -17.62 -11.02 -1.90
CA PRO A 33 -17.30 -12.40 -2.22
C PRO A 33 -17.34 -12.59 -3.74
N THR A 34 -16.40 -13.39 -4.27
CA THR A 34 -16.42 -13.75 -5.70
C THR A 34 -17.66 -14.59 -6.01
N ARG A 35 -18.47 -14.17 -6.98
CA ARG A 35 -19.62 -14.93 -7.49
C ARG A 35 -19.28 -15.51 -8.85
N ARG A 36 -19.76 -16.73 -9.13
CA ARG A 36 -19.50 -17.41 -10.41
C ARG A 36 -20.05 -16.57 -11.58
N GLY A 37 -19.19 -16.25 -12.54
CA GLY A 37 -19.55 -15.47 -13.73
C GLY A 37 -19.71 -13.96 -13.50
N ILE A 38 -19.51 -13.46 -12.28
CA ILE A 38 -19.61 -12.03 -11.97
C ILE A 38 -18.24 -11.54 -11.49
N PRO A 39 -17.60 -10.59 -12.20
CA PRO A 39 -16.38 -9.95 -11.72
C PRO A 39 -16.60 -9.30 -10.36
N ARG A 40 -15.64 -9.45 -9.44
CA ARG A 40 -15.68 -8.74 -8.16
C ARG A 40 -15.56 -7.24 -8.39
N GLU A 41 -16.42 -6.47 -7.74
CA GLU A 41 -16.31 -5.02 -7.68
C GLU A 41 -15.41 -4.62 -6.50
N TYR A 42 -14.54 -3.65 -6.77
CA TYR A 42 -13.60 -3.09 -5.82
C TYR A 42 -13.98 -1.63 -5.53
N THR A 43 -14.05 -1.32 -4.25
CA THR A 43 -14.20 0.03 -3.73
C THR A 43 -12.86 0.78 -3.77
N LYS A 44 -12.91 2.10 -3.60
CA LYS A 44 -11.70 2.92 -3.50
C LYS A 44 -10.78 2.45 -2.38
N GLU A 45 -11.34 2.12 -1.23
CA GLU A 45 -10.57 1.65 -0.07
C GLU A 45 -9.90 0.30 -0.34
N ASN A 46 -10.57 -0.61 -1.06
CA ASN A 46 -9.95 -1.87 -1.49
C ASN A 46 -8.72 -1.62 -2.37
N VAL A 47 -8.84 -0.70 -3.34
CA VAL A 47 -7.75 -0.37 -4.25
C VAL A 47 -6.59 0.31 -3.53
N ILE A 48 -6.88 1.20 -2.57
CA ILE A 48 -5.88 1.82 -1.68
C ILE A 48 -5.11 0.75 -0.92
N GLU A 49 -5.81 -0.15 -0.23
CA GLU A 49 -5.17 -1.18 0.58
C GLU A 49 -4.29 -2.10 -0.27
N LEU A 50 -4.78 -2.56 -1.43
CA LEU A 50 -4.01 -3.37 -2.38
C LEU A 50 -2.79 -2.62 -2.94
N ALA A 51 -2.90 -1.32 -3.20
CA ALA A 51 -1.80 -0.51 -3.70
C ALA A 51 -0.65 -0.39 -2.69
N PHE A 52 -0.98 -0.20 -1.41
CA PHE A 52 0.04 -0.17 -0.37
C PHE A 52 0.66 -1.53 -0.14
N ILE A 53 -0.10 -2.63 -0.17
CA ILE A 53 0.46 -3.98 -0.14
C ILE A 53 1.49 -4.15 -1.28
N ALA A 54 1.13 -3.79 -2.51
CA ALA A 54 2.02 -3.87 -3.65
C ALA A 54 3.28 -2.99 -3.51
N ALA A 55 3.14 -1.77 -2.97
CA ALA A 55 4.26 -0.87 -2.73
C ALA A 55 5.22 -1.43 -1.67
N PHE A 56 4.68 -1.94 -0.56
CA PHE A 56 5.47 -2.49 0.54
C PHE A 56 6.16 -3.82 0.18
N ILE A 57 5.52 -4.69 -0.61
CA ILE A 57 6.17 -5.91 -1.10
C ILE A 57 7.33 -5.56 -2.05
N ARG A 58 7.14 -4.58 -2.94
CA ARG A 58 8.24 -4.09 -3.81
C ARG A 58 9.36 -3.44 -3.01
N ALA A 59 9.05 -2.89 -1.84
CA ALA A 59 10.02 -2.39 -0.86
C ALA A 59 10.72 -3.49 -0.05
N GLY A 60 10.41 -4.77 -0.32
CA GLY A 60 11.04 -5.93 0.32
C GLY A 60 10.37 -6.41 1.61
N LEU A 61 9.17 -5.94 1.93
CA LEU A 61 8.39 -6.50 3.04
C LEU A 61 7.73 -7.81 2.65
N GLU A 62 7.64 -8.73 3.60
CA GLU A 62 6.79 -9.90 3.47
C GLU A 62 5.31 -9.52 3.47
N LEU A 63 4.49 -10.36 2.84
CA LEU A 63 3.06 -10.11 2.63
C LEU A 63 2.30 -9.75 3.92
N GLN A 64 2.60 -10.42 5.04
CA GLN A 64 1.89 -10.16 6.30
C GLN A 64 2.26 -8.80 6.91
N SER A 65 3.53 -8.44 6.89
CA SER A 65 3.96 -7.10 7.31
C SER A 65 3.41 -6.04 6.37
N ALA A 66 3.52 -6.23 5.05
CA ALA A 66 2.97 -5.33 4.04
C ALA A 66 1.46 -5.07 4.24
N SER A 67 0.68 -6.11 4.52
CA SER A 67 -0.74 -5.99 4.85
C SER A 67 -0.98 -5.21 6.15
N ALA A 68 -0.22 -5.48 7.21
CA ALA A 68 -0.33 -4.71 8.45
C ALA A 68 -0.09 -3.21 8.24
N TYR A 69 0.93 -2.84 7.46
CA TYR A 69 1.20 -1.44 7.13
C TYR A 69 0.17 -0.82 6.20
N ALA A 70 -0.31 -1.55 5.20
CA ALA A 70 -1.37 -1.08 4.31
C ALA A 70 -2.64 -0.72 5.08
N ARG A 71 -3.00 -1.49 6.12
CA ARG A 71 -4.11 -1.17 7.02
C ARG A 71 -3.88 0.13 7.78
N THR A 72 -2.67 0.35 8.28
CA THR A 72 -2.30 1.62 8.95
C THR A 72 -2.43 2.80 7.98
N MET A 73 -1.95 2.66 6.74
CA MET A 73 -2.10 3.69 5.71
C MET A 73 -3.57 3.97 5.39
N LEU A 74 -4.40 2.93 5.28
CA LEU A 74 -5.84 3.09 5.07
C LEU A 74 -6.54 3.80 6.24
N ARG A 75 -6.12 3.55 7.49
CA ARG A 75 -6.63 4.31 8.66
C ARG A 75 -6.25 5.78 8.59
N HIS A 76 -4.98 6.09 8.31
CA HIS A 76 -4.54 7.48 8.15
C HIS A 76 -5.29 8.18 7.02
N TYR A 77 -5.55 7.49 5.92
CA TYR A 77 -6.39 8.00 4.84
C TYR A 77 -7.80 8.34 5.31
N ARG A 78 -8.49 7.41 6.00
CA ARG A 78 -9.83 7.65 6.55
C ARG A 78 -9.87 8.82 7.53
N ASN A 79 -8.80 8.99 8.33
CA ASN A 79 -8.67 10.05 9.31
C ASN A 79 -8.15 11.38 8.72
N LYS A 80 -7.76 11.41 7.44
CA LYS A 80 -7.09 12.56 6.79
C LYS A 80 -5.75 12.95 7.44
N GLU A 81 -5.03 11.97 7.97
CA GLU A 81 -3.72 12.10 8.63
C GLU A 81 -2.57 11.61 7.74
N VAL A 82 -2.77 11.63 6.42
CA VAL A 82 -1.78 11.13 5.46
C VAL A 82 -0.57 12.07 5.43
N ARG A 83 0.61 11.52 5.72
CA ARG A 83 1.89 12.18 5.45
C ARG A 83 2.34 11.90 4.03
N ALA A 84 3.11 12.83 3.45
CA ALA A 84 3.57 12.69 2.08
C ALA A 84 4.48 11.46 1.88
N TRP A 85 5.36 11.19 2.83
CA TRP A 85 6.40 10.18 2.70
C TRP A 85 6.44 9.23 3.88
N VAL A 86 6.85 8.00 3.60
CA VAL A 86 7.27 7.02 4.61
C VAL A 86 8.62 6.46 4.21
N ALA A 87 9.58 6.52 5.11
CA ALA A 87 10.91 5.93 4.96
C ALA A 87 11.13 4.86 6.03
N PHE A 88 11.76 3.75 5.67
CA PHE A 88 12.07 2.67 6.61
C PHE A 88 13.27 1.84 6.15
N PRO A 89 14.04 1.24 7.06
CA PRO A 89 15.06 0.26 6.69
C PRO A 89 14.45 -0.89 5.88
N ALA A 90 15.13 -1.33 4.83
CA ALA A 90 14.58 -2.34 3.93
C ALA A 90 14.20 -3.62 4.70
N GLY A 91 12.95 -4.07 4.65
CA GLY A 91 12.49 -5.25 5.40
C GLY A 91 12.10 -4.99 6.86
N ASP A 92 12.37 -3.82 7.41
CA ASP A 92 11.95 -3.42 8.76
C ASP A 92 11.13 -2.13 8.70
N ALA A 93 9.84 -2.28 8.41
CA ALA A 93 8.91 -1.17 8.45
C ALA A 93 8.50 -0.75 9.87
N ALA A 94 8.86 -1.51 10.93
CA ALA A 94 8.56 -1.13 12.31
C ALA A 94 9.36 0.08 12.74
N SER A 95 10.58 0.21 12.22
CA SER A 95 11.45 1.37 12.41
C SER A 95 11.12 2.54 11.48
N SER A 96 9.92 2.57 10.88
CA SER A 96 9.55 3.59 9.90
C SER A 96 9.46 5.01 10.47
N LYS A 97 9.65 5.98 9.58
CA LYS A 97 9.43 7.41 9.81
C LYS A 97 8.51 7.96 8.73
N ALA A 98 7.35 8.46 9.14
CA ALA A 98 6.46 9.23 8.27
C ALA A 98 6.84 10.72 8.34
N THR A 99 6.86 11.41 7.20
CA THR A 99 7.24 12.83 7.12
C THR A 99 6.59 13.50 5.91
N ASP A 100 6.38 14.81 5.99
CA ASP A 100 5.99 15.62 4.82
C ASP A 100 7.20 16.17 4.06
N ASP A 101 8.35 16.28 4.75
CA ASP A 101 9.62 16.65 4.16
C ASP A 101 10.59 15.47 4.23
N ILE A 102 10.84 14.87 3.07
CA ILE A 102 11.78 13.75 2.94
C ILE A 102 13.24 14.21 2.93
N SER A 103 13.50 15.47 2.53
CA SER A 103 14.86 16.01 2.41
C SER A 103 15.53 16.24 3.76
N GLY A 104 14.76 16.57 4.80
CA GLY A 104 15.21 16.67 6.19
C GLY A 104 15.35 15.32 6.92
N THR A 105 15.23 14.19 6.23
CA THR A 105 15.35 12.87 6.87
C THR A 105 16.81 12.43 6.96
N ASP A 106 17.27 12.18 8.19
CA ASP A 106 18.56 11.52 8.43
C ASP A 106 18.47 10.02 8.09
N PHE A 107 18.83 9.69 6.85
CA PHE A 107 18.81 8.32 6.36
C PHE A 107 19.90 7.45 6.97
N ALA A 108 21.02 8.02 7.41
CA ALA A 108 22.09 7.26 8.05
C ALA A 108 21.62 6.78 9.44
N ALA A 109 21.02 7.67 10.22
CA ALA A 109 20.43 7.31 11.51
C ALA A 109 19.25 6.34 11.36
N LEU A 110 18.46 6.45 10.28
CA LEU A 110 17.38 5.52 9.99
C LEU A 110 17.93 4.13 9.63
N ALA A 111 18.91 4.04 8.73
CA ALA A 111 19.56 2.80 8.33
C ALA A 111 20.21 2.07 9.53
N ALA A 112 20.82 2.82 10.45
CA ALA A 112 21.46 2.27 11.65
C ALA A 112 20.50 1.57 12.63
N ARG A 113 19.17 1.65 12.42
CA ARG A 113 18.17 0.95 13.23
C ARG A 113 17.97 -0.52 12.84
N SER A 114 18.59 -0.96 11.74
CA SER A 114 18.50 -2.31 11.23
C SER A 114 19.89 -2.80 10.81
N ASP A 115 20.09 -4.12 10.79
CA ASP A 115 21.30 -4.75 10.25
C ASP A 115 21.44 -4.53 8.73
N ARG A 116 20.42 -3.97 8.09
CA ARG A 116 20.39 -3.65 6.67
C ARG A 116 20.73 -2.19 6.44
N SER A 117 21.71 -1.94 5.58
CA SER A 117 22.17 -0.59 5.23
C SER A 117 21.24 0.15 4.27
N ALA A 118 20.34 -0.55 3.58
CA ALA A 118 19.43 0.04 2.62
C ALA A 118 18.18 0.62 3.30
N VAL A 119 17.78 1.83 2.88
CA VAL A 119 16.51 2.46 3.26
C VAL A 119 15.59 2.46 2.06
N THR A 120 14.33 2.09 2.29
CA THR A 120 13.26 2.24 1.31
C THR A 120 12.43 3.48 1.62
N VAL A 121 12.06 4.21 0.57
CA VAL A 121 11.22 5.41 0.65
C VAL A 121 10.00 5.22 -0.25
N ILE A 122 8.82 5.52 0.29
CA ILE A 122 7.54 5.45 -0.43
C ILE A 122 6.89 6.84 -0.40
N HIS A 123 6.54 7.35 -1.58
CA HIS A 123 5.77 8.58 -1.74
C HIS A 123 4.27 8.27 -1.56
N VAL A 124 3.83 8.27 -0.31
CA VAL A 124 2.49 7.85 0.12
C VAL A 124 1.39 8.74 -0.50
N SER A 125 1.53 10.07 -0.46
CA SER A 125 0.53 10.97 -1.06
C SER A 125 0.35 10.74 -2.55
N ALA A 126 1.43 10.48 -3.30
CA ALA A 126 1.35 10.21 -4.73
C ALA A 126 0.57 8.91 -5.04
N VAL A 127 0.64 7.89 -4.17
CA VAL A 127 -0.17 6.67 -4.30
C VAL A 127 -1.66 7.01 -4.15
N PHE A 128 -2.03 7.76 -3.10
CA PHE A 128 -3.41 8.20 -2.89
C PHE A 128 -3.92 9.05 -4.05
N GLU A 129 -3.18 10.07 -4.47
CA GLU A 129 -3.54 10.94 -5.60
C GLU A 129 -3.73 10.18 -6.91
N LYS A 130 -2.92 9.13 -7.14
CA LYS A 130 -3.07 8.28 -8.32
C LYS A 130 -4.39 7.51 -8.30
N ILE A 131 -4.79 6.99 -7.14
CA ILE A 131 -6.03 6.23 -6.97
C ILE A 131 -7.25 7.14 -6.97
N GLU A 132 -7.17 8.33 -6.36
CA GLU A 132 -8.21 9.35 -6.44
C GLU A 132 -8.52 9.72 -7.88
N ARG A 133 -7.49 10.01 -8.68
CA ARG A 133 -7.65 10.30 -10.11
C ARG A 133 -8.24 9.13 -10.89
N LEU A 134 -7.91 7.90 -10.52
CA LEU A 134 -8.47 6.70 -11.16
C LEU A 134 -9.98 6.63 -10.93
N PHE A 135 -10.45 6.83 -9.70
CA PHE A 135 -11.88 6.80 -9.39
C PHE A 135 -12.64 8.02 -9.92
N ALA A 136 -12.03 9.20 -9.94
CA ALA A 136 -12.64 10.39 -10.51
C ALA A 136 -12.87 10.30 -12.03
N ARG A 137 -12.07 9.50 -12.76
CA ARG A 137 -12.23 9.25 -14.20
C ARG A 137 -13.29 8.20 -14.53
N ALA A 138 -13.65 7.37 -13.56
CA ALA A 138 -14.61 6.27 -13.72
C ALA A 138 -16.04 6.65 -13.29
N ALA A 139 -16.21 7.84 -12.71
CA ALA A 139 -17.49 8.42 -12.30
C ALA A 139 -18.05 9.33 -13.40
#